data_AF-A0A951G8H7-F1
#
_entry.id   AF-A0A951G8H7-F1
#
_cell.length_a   1.000
_cell.length_b   1.000
_cell.length_c   1.000
_cell.angle_alpha   90.00
_cell.angle_beta   90.00
_cell.angle_gamma   90.00
#
_symmetry.space_group_name_H-M   'P 1'
#
loop_
_entity.id
_entity.type
_entity.pdbx_description
1 polymer ?
#
loop_
_entity_poly.entity_id
_entity_poly.type
_entity_poly.pdbx_seq_one_letter_code
_entity_poly.pdbx_strand_id
1 'polypeptide(L)'
;MREKKLIPRLGRVRGAPAMLRSWQRRPLAMLRSGQRHPLAMLRSGQRRPLLAATRRLHEDSGQILPLLGLVIIGLLVAGVLVFLLAFSTQLAAVAQTGADAAALAGENEVVHELETPPWVVDPTAVRNAAASAAQQDNTRLIDLQTIPGPTGEDVLVTVWSNQTLASGSVDFGKSAVAQARASTDPFSSPGAPSAVSPSQSSSDASLSSGQRFVPHGGPWGFFPSATANYSVGSEPEIAARLDALAEALHLHLVGISGYRTPAHSVEVGGSANDPHTCGAASDTPGIEAVPEATLERFGLTRPIPGDPKEADHIQLAGTNGSVCAGGTSAVNVSLGSGAAGVGSGNPNVHLVPLTGGPQGSLFAFTGSGLGPSARWAIPWAVVSCESGGQNTKPNDKTASGYYQITDGTWAGYGGYPEAYLAPKAVQDAKAHELLATRGLNPWLSSEACWGHQLGVSA
;
A
#
# COMPACT_ATOMS: atom_id res chain seq x y z
N MET A 1 -6.36 -50.23 52.77
CA MET A 1 -5.77 -50.61 51.47
C MET A 1 -5.08 -49.38 50.91
N ARG A 2 -3.78 -49.50 50.61
CA ARG A 2 -2.88 -48.40 50.23
C ARG A 2 -2.90 -48.24 48.72
N GLU A 3 -3.11 -47.04 48.20
CA GLU A 3 -2.76 -46.71 46.83
C GLU A 3 -1.87 -45.46 46.78
N LYS A 4 -0.80 -45.59 46.00
CA LYS A 4 0.44 -44.80 46.07
C LYS A 4 0.34 -43.61 45.13
N LYS A 5 0.66 -42.43 45.67
CA LYS A 5 0.87 -41.16 44.97
C LYS A 5 2.27 -41.18 44.33
N LEU A 6 2.36 -41.13 43.00
CA LEU A 6 3.62 -41.00 42.26
C LEU A 6 3.82 -39.53 41.84
N ILE A 7 4.96 -38.98 42.27
CA ILE A 7 5.49 -37.65 41.94
C ILE A 7 6.56 -37.83 40.86
N PRO A 8 6.57 -37.05 39.76
CA PRO A 8 7.73 -37.01 38.87
C PRO A 8 8.80 -36.04 39.38
N ARG A 9 10.05 -36.52 39.35
CA ARG A 9 11.29 -35.81 39.69
C ARG A 9 11.64 -34.76 38.64
N LEU A 10 11.93 -33.54 39.07
CA LEU A 10 12.60 -32.51 38.27
C LEU A 10 14.09 -32.87 38.11
N GLY A 11 14.51 -33.10 36.86
CA GLY A 11 15.90 -33.31 36.47
C GLY A 11 16.68 -31.99 36.44
N ARG A 12 17.78 -31.98 37.19
CA ARG A 12 18.76 -30.89 37.30
C ARG A 12 19.75 -30.99 36.13
N VAL A 13 19.73 -30.04 35.19
CA VAL A 13 20.77 -29.92 34.16
C VAL A 13 21.81 -28.90 34.63
N ARG A 14 23.06 -29.36 34.81
CA ARG A 14 24.26 -28.56 35.01
C ARG A 14 24.99 -28.44 33.67
N GLY A 15 25.57 -27.25 33.42
CA GLY A 15 26.80 -27.13 32.62
C GLY A 15 26.67 -26.28 31.36
N ALA A 16 27.10 -25.02 31.43
CA ALA A 16 27.54 -24.26 30.28
C ALA A 16 28.95 -23.70 30.59
N PRO A 17 29.97 -23.96 29.76
CA PRO A 17 31.31 -23.44 29.97
C PRO A 17 31.48 -22.02 29.42
N ALA A 18 32.23 -21.23 30.17
CA ALA A 18 32.72 -19.91 29.79
C ALA A 18 33.67 -20.01 28.58
N MET A 19 33.42 -19.21 27.53
CA MET A 19 34.43 -18.89 26.52
C MET A 19 34.81 -17.41 26.62
N LEU A 20 36.00 -17.19 27.19
CA LEU A 20 36.80 -15.98 26.95
C LEU A 20 37.18 -15.90 25.47
N ARG A 21 36.89 -14.79 24.80
CA ARG A 21 37.68 -14.34 23.65
C ARG A 21 38.01 -12.86 23.78
N SER A 22 39.28 -12.64 24.08
CA SER A 22 40.04 -11.40 24.02
C SER A 22 40.04 -10.82 22.61
N TRP A 23 39.62 -9.57 22.44
CA TRP A 23 39.91 -8.79 21.24
C TRP A 23 41.05 -7.81 21.52
N GLN A 24 42.15 -8.03 20.82
CA GLN A 24 43.36 -7.22 20.82
C GLN A 24 43.08 -5.84 20.19
N ARG A 25 43.46 -4.79 20.90
CA ARG A 25 43.62 -3.43 20.35
C ARG A 25 44.89 -3.39 19.49
N ARG A 26 44.79 -2.89 18.26
CA ARG A 26 45.94 -2.45 17.46
C ARG A 26 45.93 -0.93 17.29
N PRO A 27 47.09 -0.26 17.40
CA PRO A 27 47.19 1.19 17.34
C PRO A 27 47.25 1.73 15.90
N LEU A 28 46.64 2.90 15.69
CA LEU A 28 46.77 3.72 14.49
C LEU A 28 48.17 4.36 14.46
N ALA A 29 48.94 3.99 13.44
CA ALA A 29 50.22 4.60 13.13
C ALA A 29 50.02 5.89 12.33
N MET A 30 50.65 6.95 12.82
CA MET A 30 50.90 8.22 12.14
C MET A 30 51.57 8.02 10.78
N LEU A 31 51.13 8.78 9.77
CA LEU A 31 51.97 9.09 8.61
C LEU A 31 51.94 10.60 8.34
N ARG A 32 53.07 11.22 8.71
CA ARG A 32 53.57 12.52 8.29
C ARG A 32 53.94 12.47 6.80
N SER A 33 53.51 13.46 6.03
CA SER A 33 54.35 14.19 5.06
C SER A 33 53.66 15.54 4.81
N GLY A 34 54.30 16.71 4.82
CA GLY A 34 55.71 17.03 4.82
C GLY A 34 56.18 17.51 3.45
N GLN A 35 55.69 18.65 2.94
CA GLN A 35 56.49 19.49 2.06
C GLN A 35 56.07 20.96 2.07
N ARG A 36 57.06 21.81 2.30
CA ARG A 36 57.03 23.27 2.39
C ARG A 36 57.61 23.86 1.09
N HIS A 37 56.98 24.93 0.57
CA HIS A 37 57.52 26.21 0.02
C HIS A 37 58.62 26.19 -1.09
N PRO A 38 58.89 27.27 -1.87
CA PRO A 38 58.57 28.69 -1.63
C PRO A 38 58.15 29.58 -2.83
N LEU A 39 57.80 30.82 -2.47
CA LEU A 39 57.67 32.05 -3.26
C LEU A 39 59.00 32.50 -3.91
N ALA A 40 58.94 33.09 -5.11
CA ALA A 40 59.82 34.16 -5.63
C ALA A 40 59.17 34.77 -6.89
N MET A 41 58.63 35.99 -6.84
CA MET A 41 59.27 37.29 -7.14
C MET A 41 59.52 37.61 -8.64
N LEU A 42 58.74 38.59 -9.13
CA LEU A 42 59.15 39.83 -9.84
C LEU A 42 60.14 39.75 -11.04
N ARG A 43 59.70 40.18 -12.23
CA ARG A 43 59.99 41.54 -12.77
C ARG A 43 59.45 41.78 -14.20
N SER A 44 58.88 42.97 -14.36
CA SER A 44 58.80 43.89 -15.50
C SER A 44 59.39 43.52 -16.88
N GLY A 45 58.51 43.52 -17.89
CA GLY A 45 58.48 44.50 -18.99
C GLY A 45 59.59 44.55 -20.05
N GLN A 46 59.26 44.26 -21.31
CA GLN A 46 59.34 45.23 -22.44
C GLN A 46 58.94 44.59 -23.80
N ARG A 47 57.97 45.25 -24.45
CA ARG A 47 57.79 45.58 -25.88
C ARG A 47 58.42 44.67 -26.98
N ARG A 48 57.54 44.02 -27.76
CA ARG A 48 57.26 44.12 -29.23
C ARG A 48 58.41 44.48 -30.21
N PRO A 49 58.31 44.19 -31.54
CA PRO A 49 57.51 43.19 -32.26
C PRO A 49 58.20 42.54 -33.52
N LEU A 50 57.44 41.67 -34.20
CA LEU A 50 57.38 41.40 -35.66
C LEU A 50 58.47 40.57 -36.39
N LEU A 51 57.93 39.52 -37.05
CA LEU A 51 58.26 38.97 -38.38
C LEU A 51 59.48 38.05 -38.54
N ALA A 52 59.18 36.74 -38.62
CA ALA A 52 59.56 35.82 -39.71
C ALA A 52 59.18 34.39 -39.28
N ALA A 53 58.08 33.83 -39.78
CA ALA A 53 58.10 32.89 -40.89
C ALA A 53 59.00 31.67 -40.64
N THR A 54 58.40 30.55 -40.21
CA THR A 54 58.54 29.25 -40.89
C THR A 54 57.62 28.22 -40.24
N ARG A 55 56.95 27.44 -41.09
CA ARG A 55 56.07 26.32 -40.76
C ARG A 55 56.71 25.36 -39.76
N ARG A 56 56.01 25.12 -38.65
CA ARG A 56 56.04 23.85 -37.91
C ARG A 56 54.60 23.48 -37.58
N LEU A 57 53.95 22.79 -38.51
CA LEU A 57 52.79 21.95 -38.21
C LEU A 57 53.34 20.71 -37.49
N HIS A 58 53.63 20.86 -36.21
CA HIS A 58 54.30 19.88 -35.37
C HIS A 58 53.25 19.27 -34.44
N GLU A 59 52.90 18.00 -34.72
CA GLU A 59 52.61 16.98 -33.71
C GLU A 59 51.68 17.35 -32.52
N ASP A 60 50.48 17.86 -32.78
CA ASP A 60 49.41 17.89 -31.75
C ASP A 60 48.46 16.68 -31.82
N SER A 61 48.75 15.68 -32.67
CA SER A 61 47.92 14.47 -32.85
C SER A 61 47.98 13.47 -31.67
N GLY A 62 48.75 13.76 -30.61
CA GLY A 62 48.96 12.86 -29.47
C GLY A 62 48.00 13.03 -28.29
N GLN A 63 47.24 14.13 -28.21
CA GLN A 63 46.41 14.44 -27.03
C GLN A 63 44.95 13.93 -27.09
N ILE A 64 44.47 13.52 -28.27
CA ILE A 64 43.06 13.06 -28.40
C ILE A 64 42.86 11.68 -27.77
N LEU A 65 43.86 10.79 -27.87
CA LEU A 65 43.77 9.42 -27.36
C LEU A 65 43.56 9.33 -25.83
N PRO A 66 44.29 10.05 -24.96
CA PRO A 66 44.05 9.99 -23.52
C PRO A 66 42.69 10.58 -23.11
N LEU A 67 42.21 11.62 -23.80
CA LEU A 67 40.92 12.23 -23.51
C LEU A 67 39.77 11.29 -23.90
N LEU A 68 39.85 10.63 -25.06
CA LEU A 68 38.89 9.60 -25.46
C LEU A 68 38.90 8.42 -24.47
N GLY A 69 40.08 8.00 -24.01
CA GLY A 69 40.21 6.96 -22.97
C GLY A 69 39.50 7.33 -21.67
N LEU A 70 39.64 8.57 -21.19
CA LEU A 70 38.95 9.06 -19.99
C LEU A 70 37.43 9.10 -20.18
N VAL A 71 36.94 9.49 -21.36
CA VAL A 71 35.49 9.48 -21.67
C VAL A 71 34.93 8.06 -21.66
N ILE A 72 35.62 7.11 -22.30
CA ILE A 72 35.19 5.70 -22.33
C ILE A 72 35.16 5.12 -20.91
N ILE A 73 36.20 5.36 -20.11
CA ILE A 73 36.23 4.92 -18.70
C ILE A 73 35.09 5.56 -17.91
N GLY A 74 34.85 6.87 -18.11
CA GLY A 74 33.74 7.58 -17.47
C GLY A 74 32.37 6.99 -17.81
N LEU A 75 32.14 6.65 -19.08
CA LEU A 75 30.90 6.01 -19.55
C LEU A 75 30.74 4.59 -18.99
N LEU A 76 31.82 3.81 -18.91
CA LEU A 76 31.78 2.47 -18.32
C LEU A 76 31.47 2.54 -16.82
N VAL A 77 32.09 3.46 -16.09
CA VAL A 77 31.80 3.68 -14.66
C VAL A 77 30.34 4.12 -14.47
N ALA A 78 29.85 5.07 -15.28
CA ALA A 78 28.46 5.50 -15.23
C ALA A 78 27.49 4.36 -15.55
N GLY A 79 27.79 3.54 -16.56
CA GLY A 79 26.99 2.37 -16.93
C GLY A 79 26.91 1.33 -15.83
N VAL A 80 28.03 1.02 -15.17
CA VAL A 80 28.07 0.12 -14.01
C VAL A 80 27.25 0.69 -12.84
N LEU A 81 27.32 2.00 -12.57
CA LEU A 81 26.52 2.62 -11.52
C LEU A 81 25.02 2.53 -11.81
N VAL A 82 24.58 2.79 -13.04
CA VAL A 82 23.16 2.65 -13.44
C VAL A 82 22.71 1.20 -13.33
N PHE A 83 23.54 0.25 -13.76
CA PHE A 83 23.23 -1.18 -13.62
C PHE A 83 23.10 -1.61 -12.16
N LEU A 84 24.00 -1.16 -11.28
CA LEU A 84 23.93 -1.43 -9.84
C LEU A 84 22.68 -0.82 -9.19
N LEU A 85 22.24 0.36 -9.63
CA LEU A 85 20.99 0.98 -9.20
C LEU A 85 19.75 0.20 -9.69
N ALA A 86 19.76 -0.28 -10.93
CA ALA A 86 18.66 -1.11 -11.45
C ALA A 86 18.56 -2.46 -10.73
N PHE A 87 19.70 -3.06 -10.37
CA PHE A 87 19.73 -4.32 -9.64
C PHE A 87 19.22 -4.15 -8.19
N SER A 88 19.54 -3.04 -7.52
CA SER A 88 19.05 -2.79 -6.16
C SER A 88 17.54 -2.56 -6.11
N THR A 89 16.96 -1.87 -7.11
CA THR A 89 15.51 -1.68 -7.21
C THR A 89 14.80 -3.00 -7.52
N GLN A 90 15.38 -3.86 -8.36
CA GLN A 90 14.84 -5.19 -8.63
C GLN A 90 14.77 -6.06 -7.37
N LEU A 91 15.82 -6.06 -6.53
CA LEU A 91 15.83 -6.82 -5.27
C LEU A 91 14.79 -6.30 -4.26
N ALA A 92 14.62 -4.98 -4.18
CA ALA A 92 13.59 -4.37 -3.33
C ALA A 92 12.18 -4.76 -3.81
N ALA A 93 11.95 -4.79 -5.12
CA ALA A 93 10.68 -5.23 -5.69
C ALA A 93 10.37 -6.71 -5.38
N VAL A 94 11.35 -7.61 -5.52
CA VAL A 94 11.19 -9.03 -5.15
C VAL A 94 10.85 -9.18 -3.67
N ALA A 95 11.54 -8.45 -2.79
CA ALA A 95 11.22 -8.47 -1.37
C ALA A 95 9.80 -7.98 -1.08
N GLN A 96 9.36 -6.89 -1.73
CA GLN A 96 8.00 -6.37 -1.56
C GLN A 96 6.94 -7.35 -2.08
N THR A 97 7.14 -7.97 -3.25
CA THR A 97 6.23 -9.00 -3.76
C THR A 97 6.09 -10.16 -2.78
N GLY A 98 7.21 -10.67 -2.27
CA GLY A 98 7.16 -11.75 -1.28
C GLY A 98 6.54 -11.33 0.06
N ALA A 99 6.67 -10.06 0.47
CA ALA A 99 5.99 -9.54 1.65
C ALA A 99 4.47 -9.49 1.42
N ASP A 100 4.05 -8.94 0.29
CA ASP A 100 2.65 -8.82 -0.11
C ASP A 100 1.99 -10.21 -0.20
N ALA A 101 2.64 -11.18 -0.85
CA ALA A 101 2.14 -12.55 -0.95
C ALA A 101 2.05 -13.24 0.42
N ALA A 102 3.06 -13.05 1.27
CA ALA A 102 3.07 -13.62 2.62
C ALA A 102 1.98 -13.03 3.52
N ALA A 103 1.73 -11.71 3.44
CA ALA A 103 0.66 -11.05 4.19
C ALA A 103 -0.71 -11.57 3.73
N LEU A 104 -0.94 -11.60 2.43
CA LEU A 104 -2.20 -12.09 1.85
C LEU A 104 -2.48 -13.54 2.20
N ALA A 105 -1.48 -14.42 2.12
CA ALA A 105 -1.62 -15.84 2.46
C ALA A 105 -1.87 -16.05 3.95
N GLY A 106 -1.20 -15.29 4.82
CA GLY A 106 -1.46 -15.33 6.26
C GLY A 106 -2.89 -14.92 6.59
N GLU A 107 -3.37 -13.84 5.98
CA GLU A 107 -4.74 -13.34 6.22
C GLU A 107 -5.81 -14.30 5.67
N ASN A 108 -5.59 -14.90 4.49
CA ASN A 108 -6.49 -15.94 3.96
C ASN A 108 -6.61 -17.14 4.92
N GLU A 109 -5.51 -17.53 5.58
CA GLU A 109 -5.54 -18.60 6.56
C GLU A 109 -6.31 -18.19 7.83
N VAL A 110 -6.20 -16.93 8.25
CA VAL A 110 -7.02 -16.39 9.35
C VAL A 110 -8.51 -16.50 9.00
N VAL A 111 -8.92 -16.08 7.80
CA VAL A 111 -10.29 -16.23 7.32
C VAL A 111 -10.73 -17.70 7.35
N HIS A 112 -9.88 -18.60 6.84
CA HIS A 112 -10.17 -20.03 6.80
C HIS A 112 -10.42 -20.63 8.20
N GLU A 113 -9.58 -20.29 9.18
CA GLU A 113 -9.71 -20.72 10.57
C GLU A 113 -10.92 -20.08 11.29
N LEU A 114 -11.34 -18.88 10.88
CA LEU A 114 -12.55 -18.22 11.40
C LEU A 114 -13.84 -18.77 10.78
N GLU A 115 -13.80 -19.27 9.55
CA GLU A 115 -14.92 -19.94 8.90
C GLU A 115 -15.11 -21.39 9.38
N THR A 116 -14.05 -22.00 9.90
CA THR A 116 -14.06 -23.40 10.37
C THR A 116 -14.13 -23.48 11.90
N PRO A 117 -15.11 -24.19 12.49
CA PRO A 117 -15.13 -24.42 13.94
C PRO A 117 -13.84 -25.11 14.39
N PRO A 118 -13.17 -24.67 15.47
CA PRO A 118 -13.75 -23.94 16.61
C PRO A 118 -13.69 -22.41 16.55
N TRP A 119 -13.43 -21.78 15.39
CA TRP A 119 -13.30 -20.32 15.23
C TRP A 119 -12.16 -19.74 16.08
N VAL A 120 -11.06 -20.50 16.17
CA VAL A 120 -9.85 -20.10 16.89
C VAL A 120 -8.72 -20.07 15.88
N VAL A 121 -8.15 -18.89 15.66
CA VAL A 121 -7.02 -18.72 14.77
C VAL A 121 -5.79 -19.43 15.35
N ASP A 122 -5.26 -20.45 14.67
CA ASP A 122 -3.97 -21.05 15.01
C ASP A 122 -2.82 -20.19 14.44
N PRO A 123 -2.04 -19.49 15.28
CA PRO A 123 -0.93 -18.67 14.82
C PRO A 123 0.16 -19.49 14.08
N THR A 124 0.21 -20.80 14.29
CA THR A 124 1.13 -21.72 13.60
C THR A 124 0.69 -21.93 12.15
N ALA A 125 -0.61 -22.15 11.91
CA ALA A 125 -1.18 -22.31 10.58
C ALA A 125 -0.97 -21.04 9.74
N VAL A 126 -1.33 -19.87 10.30
CA VAL A 126 -1.12 -18.54 9.69
C VAL A 126 0.35 -18.33 9.33
N ARG A 127 1.27 -18.65 10.25
CA ARG A 127 2.72 -18.55 10.00
C ARG A 127 3.20 -19.50 8.90
N ASN A 128 2.68 -20.73 8.84
CA ASN A 128 3.06 -21.70 7.81
C ASN A 128 2.56 -21.28 6.43
N ALA A 129 1.33 -20.77 6.33
CA ALA A 129 0.77 -20.23 5.09
C ALA A 129 1.59 -19.04 4.57
N ALA A 130 1.85 -18.05 5.44
CA ALA A 130 2.69 -16.89 5.11
C ALA A 130 4.13 -17.29 4.71
N ALA A 131 4.73 -18.24 5.42
CA ALA A 131 6.08 -18.73 5.12
C ALA A 131 6.15 -19.49 3.79
N SER A 132 5.13 -20.30 3.47
CA SER A 132 5.02 -21.01 2.19
C SER A 132 4.91 -20.03 1.03
N ALA A 133 4.04 -19.01 1.14
CA ALA A 133 3.92 -17.96 0.13
C ALA A 133 5.21 -17.15 -0.05
N ALA A 134 5.86 -16.74 1.06
CA ALA A 134 7.15 -16.06 1.00
C ALA A 134 8.22 -16.88 0.23
N GLN A 135 8.26 -18.20 0.47
CA GLN A 135 9.21 -19.10 -0.19
C GLN A 135 8.98 -19.22 -1.70
N GLN A 136 7.72 -19.21 -2.16
CA GLN A 136 7.38 -19.24 -3.59
C GLN A 136 7.95 -18.03 -4.34
N ASP A 137 8.06 -16.88 -3.66
CA ASP A 137 8.62 -15.64 -4.22
C ASP A 137 10.12 -15.44 -3.95
N ASN A 138 10.86 -16.51 -3.63
CA ASN A 138 12.29 -16.45 -3.26
C ASN A 138 12.58 -15.49 -2.08
N THR A 139 11.63 -15.35 -1.16
CA THR A 139 11.82 -14.64 0.09
C THR A 139 11.72 -15.60 1.28
N ARG A 140 12.00 -15.10 2.48
CA ARG A 140 11.91 -15.83 3.74
C ARG A 140 11.18 -14.97 4.75
N LEU A 141 10.13 -15.52 5.35
CA LEU A 141 9.45 -14.91 6.48
C LEU A 141 10.38 -14.79 7.69
N ILE A 142 10.49 -13.59 8.25
CA ILE A 142 11.31 -13.29 9.43
C ILE A 142 10.41 -13.15 10.65
N ASP A 143 9.37 -12.32 10.49
CA ASP A 143 8.46 -11.95 11.55
C ASP A 143 7.03 -11.95 11.01
N LEU A 144 6.11 -12.31 11.88
CA LEU A 144 4.67 -12.29 11.63
C LEU A 144 3.98 -11.90 12.92
N GLN A 145 3.14 -10.89 12.83
CA GLN A 145 2.32 -10.38 13.91
C GLN A 145 0.87 -10.40 13.45
N THR A 146 0.03 -11.12 14.20
CA THR A 146 -1.44 -11.03 14.12
C THR A 146 -1.88 -9.92 15.06
N ILE A 147 -2.50 -8.88 14.52
CA ILE A 147 -2.97 -7.72 15.28
C ILE A 147 -4.49 -7.84 15.38
N PRO A 148 -5.05 -8.15 16.56
CA PRO A 148 -6.50 -8.20 16.72
C PRO A 148 -7.08 -6.78 16.57
N GLY A 149 -7.98 -6.63 15.62
CA GLY A 149 -8.77 -5.43 15.37
C GLY A 149 -10.20 -5.56 15.88
N PRO A 150 -10.95 -4.44 15.97
CA PRO A 150 -12.34 -4.44 16.41
C PRO A 150 -13.29 -5.18 15.44
N THR A 151 -12.90 -5.32 14.17
CA THR A 151 -13.73 -5.88 13.07
C THR A 151 -13.04 -6.93 12.22
N GLY A 152 -11.83 -7.33 12.58
CA GLY A 152 -11.03 -8.34 11.89
C GLY A 152 -9.70 -8.55 12.59
N GLU A 153 -8.90 -9.48 12.09
CA GLU A 153 -7.49 -9.57 12.44
C GLU A 153 -6.68 -8.90 11.32
N ASP A 154 -5.51 -8.36 11.63
CA ASP A 154 -4.55 -7.99 10.60
C ASP A 154 -3.34 -8.91 10.67
N VAL A 155 -2.80 -9.27 9.52
CA VAL A 155 -1.51 -9.94 9.42
C VAL A 155 -0.45 -8.95 8.91
N LEU A 156 0.48 -8.58 9.79
CA LEU A 156 1.70 -7.84 9.46
C LEU A 156 2.86 -8.82 9.31
N VAL A 157 3.48 -8.86 8.14
CA VAL A 157 4.64 -9.71 7.87
C VAL A 157 5.88 -8.89 7.57
N THR A 158 7.03 -9.43 7.94
CA THR A 158 8.34 -8.94 7.51
C THR A 158 9.09 -10.09 6.83
N VAL A 159 9.58 -9.86 5.61
CA VAL A 159 10.33 -10.86 4.84
C VAL A 159 11.71 -10.36 4.44
N TRP A 160 12.63 -11.30 4.21
CA TRP A 160 13.92 -11.06 3.55
C TRP A 160 13.94 -11.70 2.18
N SER A 161 14.50 -11.00 1.19
CA SER A 161 14.89 -11.67 -0.06
C SER A 161 15.99 -12.70 0.18
N ASN A 162 15.88 -13.88 -0.42
CA ASN A 162 16.96 -14.88 -0.41
C ASN A 162 18.12 -14.47 -1.34
N GLN A 163 17.93 -13.44 -2.16
CA GLN A 163 18.98 -12.85 -2.98
C GLN A 163 19.69 -11.74 -2.21
N THR A 164 21.01 -11.72 -2.31
CA THR A 164 21.84 -10.65 -1.75
C THR A 164 22.35 -9.73 -2.84
N LEU A 165 22.64 -8.49 -2.48
CA LEU A 165 23.28 -7.54 -3.39
C LEU A 165 24.63 -8.08 -3.88
N ALA A 166 24.88 -7.99 -5.19
CA ALA A 166 26.08 -8.50 -5.83
C ALA A 166 27.37 -7.79 -5.34
N SER A 167 28.51 -8.48 -5.46
CA SER A 167 29.82 -7.93 -5.11
C SER A 167 30.11 -6.68 -5.94
N GLY A 168 30.24 -5.54 -5.27
CA GLY A 168 30.42 -4.23 -5.92
C GLY A 168 29.37 -3.19 -5.52
N SER A 169 28.25 -3.61 -4.92
CA SER A 169 27.34 -2.69 -4.23
C SER A 169 27.95 -2.20 -2.91
N VAL A 170 27.68 -0.96 -2.53
CA VAL A 170 28.02 -0.40 -1.20
C VAL A 170 27.38 -1.18 -0.05
N ASP A 171 26.33 -1.96 -0.36
CA ASP A 171 25.56 -2.79 0.56
C ASP A 171 25.73 -4.29 0.26
N PHE A 172 26.88 -4.70 -0.30
CA PHE A 172 27.18 -6.10 -0.59
C PHE A 172 26.86 -7.04 0.58
N GLY A 173 26.18 -8.15 0.27
CA GLY A 173 25.79 -9.16 1.26
C GLY A 173 24.54 -8.79 2.09
N LYS A 174 23.99 -7.58 1.94
CA LYS A 174 22.69 -7.24 2.53
C LYS A 174 21.57 -7.83 1.67
N SER A 175 20.57 -8.37 2.36
CA SER A 175 19.30 -8.81 1.77
C SER A 175 18.30 -7.65 1.83
N ALA A 176 17.43 -7.54 0.83
CA ALA A 176 16.32 -6.59 0.90
C ALA A 176 15.31 -7.06 1.95
N VAL A 177 14.82 -6.12 2.76
CA VAL A 177 13.78 -6.34 3.77
C VAL A 177 12.54 -5.60 3.32
N ALA A 178 11.39 -6.25 3.38
CA ALA A 178 10.10 -5.63 3.10
C ALA A 178 9.07 -6.02 4.14
N GLN A 179 8.09 -5.14 4.32
CA GLN A 179 6.93 -5.35 5.16
C GLN A 179 5.66 -5.18 4.34
N ALA A 180 4.65 -5.96 4.69
CA ALA A 180 3.31 -5.82 4.14
C ALA A 180 2.29 -6.13 5.24
N ARG A 181 1.14 -5.48 5.15
CA ARG A 181 -0.03 -5.74 5.98
C ARG A 181 -1.17 -6.19 5.08
N ALA A 182 -1.84 -7.26 5.47
CA ALA A 182 -3.14 -7.64 4.93
C ALA A 182 -4.16 -7.52 6.05
N SER A 183 -5.41 -7.28 5.66
CA SER A 183 -6.51 -7.13 6.60
C SER A 183 -7.80 -7.66 5.98
N THR A 184 -8.60 -8.28 6.82
CA THR A 184 -10.02 -8.56 6.58
C THR A 184 -10.91 -7.41 7.01
N ASP A 185 -10.38 -6.43 7.75
CA ASP A 185 -11.11 -5.22 8.10
C ASP A 185 -11.33 -4.39 6.84
N PRO A 186 -12.58 -4.25 6.36
CA PRO A 186 -12.84 -3.58 5.09
C PRO A 186 -12.52 -2.07 5.09
N PHE A 187 -12.06 -1.54 6.23
CA PHE A 187 -11.80 -0.12 6.51
C PHE A 187 -10.37 0.17 6.89
N SER A 188 -9.53 -0.85 6.81
CA SER A 188 -8.10 -0.71 7.05
C SER A 188 -7.49 0.24 6.01
N SER A 189 -7.45 1.51 6.38
CA SER A 189 -6.76 2.55 5.63
C SER A 189 -5.24 2.39 5.80
N PRO A 190 -4.43 2.91 4.85
CA PRO A 190 -2.98 2.93 4.98
C PRO A 190 -2.54 3.75 6.19
N GLY A 191 -2.39 3.09 7.33
CA GLY A 191 -1.82 3.63 8.56
C GLY A 191 -0.52 2.91 8.89
N ALA A 192 0.48 3.66 9.37
CA ALA A 192 1.78 3.12 9.75
C ALA A 192 1.63 2.04 10.85
N PRO A 193 2.45 0.98 10.83
CA PRO A 193 2.47 -0.01 11.92
C PRO A 193 2.98 0.69 13.18
N SER A 194 2.08 0.93 14.14
CA SER A 194 2.37 1.76 15.31
C SER A 194 3.12 0.99 16.40
N ALA A 195 4.29 1.49 16.79
CA ALA A 195 4.69 1.43 18.18
C ALA A 195 3.82 2.42 18.96
N VAL A 196 2.78 1.89 19.63
CA VAL A 196 2.01 2.51 20.74
C VAL A 196 1.74 4.02 20.62
N SER A 197 0.67 4.39 19.93
CA SER A 197 -0.25 5.51 20.26
C SER A 197 -1.41 5.53 19.24
N PRO A 198 -2.68 5.69 19.64
CA PRO A 198 -3.79 5.75 18.70
C PRO A 198 -3.80 7.13 18.02
N SER A 199 -3.49 7.19 16.73
CA SER A 199 -3.62 8.43 15.95
C SER A 199 -4.99 8.50 15.29
N GLN A 200 -5.70 9.57 15.65
CA GLN A 200 -7.00 10.01 15.18
C GLN A 200 -7.10 10.06 13.66
N SER A 201 -8.25 9.63 13.12
CA SER A 201 -8.70 10.00 11.78
C SER A 201 -8.84 11.53 11.76
N SER A 202 -7.90 12.23 11.12
CA SER A 202 -8.00 13.66 10.92
C SER A 202 -8.95 13.91 9.73
N SER A 203 -10.20 14.22 10.03
CA SER A 203 -11.15 14.81 9.09
C SER A 203 -10.72 16.26 8.77
N ASP A 204 -9.62 16.43 8.05
CA ASP A 204 -9.27 17.74 7.50
C ASP A 204 -10.20 18.02 6.31
N ALA A 205 -11.28 18.76 6.59
CA ALA A 205 -12.30 19.15 5.62
C ALA A 205 -11.75 19.93 4.41
N SER A 206 -10.47 20.33 4.42
CA SER A 206 -9.84 21.05 3.31
C SER A 206 -9.20 20.15 2.24
N LEU A 207 -9.10 18.82 2.45
CA LEU A 207 -8.41 17.91 1.53
C LEU A 207 -9.20 16.67 1.07
N SER A 208 -10.40 16.41 1.59
CA SER A 208 -11.15 15.19 1.26
C SER A 208 -12.21 15.40 0.16
N SER A 209 -11.78 15.47 -1.10
CA SER A 209 -12.62 14.95 -2.19
C SER A 209 -12.47 13.43 -2.24
N GLY A 210 -12.95 12.72 -1.21
CA GLY A 210 -13.04 11.26 -1.24
C GLY A 210 -13.93 10.81 -2.40
N GLN A 211 -13.82 9.53 -2.80
CA GLN A 211 -14.78 9.01 -3.76
C GLN A 211 -16.20 9.26 -3.24
N ARG A 212 -17.03 9.88 -4.08
CA ARG A 212 -18.45 10.05 -3.80
C ARG A 212 -19.02 8.66 -3.50
N PHE A 213 -19.69 8.51 -2.36
CA PHE A 213 -20.44 7.30 -2.04
C PHE A 213 -21.31 6.92 -3.24
N VAL A 214 -21.12 5.69 -3.73
CA VAL A 214 -21.94 5.11 -4.79
C VAL A 214 -22.82 4.05 -4.12
N PRO A 215 -24.13 4.28 -3.99
CA PRO A 215 -25.02 3.26 -3.43
C PRO A 215 -24.96 2.00 -4.28
N HIS A 216 -24.91 0.83 -3.64
CA HIS A 216 -24.85 -0.47 -4.33
C HIS A 216 -26.15 -0.79 -5.09
N GLY A 217 -27.26 -0.13 -4.73
CA GLY A 217 -28.59 -0.30 -5.32
C GLY A 217 -29.31 -1.55 -4.80
N GLY A 218 -30.62 -1.64 -5.04
CA GLY A 218 -31.45 -2.76 -4.54
C GLY A 218 -32.57 -2.28 -3.61
N PRO A 219 -33.31 -3.21 -2.98
CA PRO A 219 -34.41 -2.88 -2.05
C PRO A 219 -33.94 -2.51 -0.64
N TRP A 220 -32.69 -2.83 -0.29
CA TRP A 220 -32.07 -2.56 1.00
C TRP A 220 -30.80 -1.74 0.79
N GLY A 221 -30.37 -1.00 1.80
CA GLY A 221 -29.22 -0.10 1.70
C GLY A 221 -29.53 1.31 2.17
N PHE A 222 -28.56 2.20 1.93
CA PHE A 222 -28.66 3.61 2.24
C PHE A 222 -28.89 4.44 0.98
N PHE A 223 -29.95 5.24 1.00
CA PHE A 223 -30.39 6.05 -0.12
C PHE A 223 -30.38 7.52 0.29
N PRO A 224 -29.38 8.31 -0.13
CA PRO A 224 -29.39 9.74 0.16
C PRO A 224 -30.61 10.38 -0.53
N SER A 225 -31.36 11.19 0.20
CA SER A 225 -32.46 11.95 -0.39
C SER A 225 -31.93 12.90 -1.46
N ALA A 226 -32.77 13.22 -2.46
CA ALA A 226 -32.36 14.07 -3.59
C ALA A 226 -31.86 15.48 -3.18
N THR A 227 -32.21 15.93 -1.96
CA THR A 227 -31.85 17.24 -1.41
C THR A 227 -30.68 17.17 -0.42
N ALA A 228 -30.25 15.97 -0.01
CA ALA A 228 -29.14 15.81 0.93
C ALA A 228 -27.79 15.75 0.18
N ASN A 229 -26.77 16.37 0.76
CA ASN A 229 -25.40 16.31 0.27
C ASN A 229 -24.60 15.37 1.16
N TYR A 230 -23.95 14.36 0.58
CA TYR A 230 -23.06 13.43 1.29
C TYR A 230 -21.65 13.42 0.70
N SER A 231 -21.22 14.54 0.11
CA SER A 231 -19.91 14.66 -0.53
C SER A 231 -18.93 15.53 0.26
N VAL A 232 -19.24 15.90 1.51
CA VAL A 232 -18.45 16.84 2.30
C VAL A 232 -17.96 16.16 3.58
N GLY A 233 -16.71 16.44 3.95
CA GLY A 233 -16.13 15.93 5.20
C GLY A 233 -16.15 14.40 5.29
N SER A 234 -16.68 13.89 6.41
CA SER A 234 -16.82 12.47 6.73
C SER A 234 -18.12 11.85 6.19
N GLU A 235 -18.98 12.59 5.49
CA GLU A 235 -20.26 12.07 5.01
C GLU A 235 -20.18 10.94 3.98
N PRO A 236 -19.22 10.92 3.03
CA PRO A 236 -19.09 9.78 2.14
C PRO A 236 -18.86 8.48 2.92
N GLU A 237 -18.10 8.58 4.02
CA GLU A 237 -17.84 7.46 4.91
C GLU A 237 -19.08 7.11 5.73
N ILE A 238 -19.77 8.10 6.33
CA ILE A 238 -21.03 7.87 7.06
C ILE A 238 -22.07 7.20 6.14
N ALA A 239 -22.19 7.63 4.89
CA ALA A 239 -23.10 7.04 3.91
C ALA A 239 -22.73 5.57 3.61
N ALA A 240 -21.43 5.27 3.39
CA ALA A 240 -20.98 3.90 3.20
C ALA A 240 -21.26 3.01 4.43
N ARG A 241 -21.14 3.57 5.64
CA ARG A 241 -21.46 2.89 6.91
C ARG A 241 -22.92 2.53 7.03
N LEU A 242 -23.77 3.52 6.78
CA LEU A 242 -25.22 3.35 6.78
C LEU A 242 -25.66 2.35 5.72
N ASP A 243 -24.99 2.31 4.57
CA ASP A 243 -25.27 1.37 3.49
C ASP A 243 -24.99 -0.08 3.90
N ALA A 244 -23.80 -0.36 4.43
CA ALA A 244 -23.45 -1.68 4.95
C ALA A 244 -24.36 -2.12 6.12
N LEU A 245 -24.67 -1.20 7.04
CA LEU A 245 -25.60 -1.48 8.14
C LEU A 245 -26.98 -1.85 7.59
N ALA A 246 -27.49 -1.06 6.67
CA ALA A 246 -28.82 -1.24 6.09
C ALA A 246 -28.91 -2.55 5.31
N GLU A 247 -27.89 -2.87 4.51
CA GLU A 247 -27.81 -4.15 3.79
C GLU A 247 -27.80 -5.33 4.76
N ALA A 248 -26.93 -5.30 5.78
CA ALA A 248 -26.81 -6.39 6.77
C ALA A 248 -28.11 -6.62 7.56
N LEU A 249 -28.87 -5.56 7.83
CA LEU A 249 -30.11 -5.62 8.60
C LEU A 249 -31.37 -5.70 7.72
N HIS A 250 -31.23 -5.74 6.40
CA HIS A 250 -32.34 -5.65 5.44
C HIS A 250 -33.24 -4.44 5.73
N LEU A 251 -32.61 -3.28 5.94
CA LEU A 251 -33.27 -2.00 6.15
C LEU A 251 -33.19 -1.16 4.86
N HIS A 252 -34.19 -0.34 4.66
CA HIS A 252 -34.19 0.70 3.63
C HIS A 252 -34.04 2.05 4.34
N LEU A 253 -32.80 2.53 4.46
CA LEU A 253 -32.49 3.78 5.16
C LEU A 253 -32.45 4.94 4.17
N VAL A 254 -33.12 6.04 4.51
CA VAL A 254 -33.10 7.26 3.70
C VAL A 254 -32.39 8.37 4.45
N GLY A 255 -31.28 8.84 3.91
CA GLY A 255 -30.55 10.00 4.46
C GLY A 255 -31.25 11.30 4.08
N ILE A 256 -32.04 11.86 5.00
CA ILE A 256 -32.77 13.10 4.74
C ILE A 256 -31.90 14.34 4.91
N SER A 257 -30.78 14.22 5.64
CA SER A 257 -29.86 15.32 5.80
C SER A 257 -28.41 14.90 6.02
N GLY A 258 -27.54 15.34 5.13
CA GLY A 258 -26.08 15.36 5.32
C GLY A 258 -25.63 16.82 5.49
N TYR A 259 -24.78 17.31 4.58
CA TYR A 259 -24.08 18.57 4.80
C TYR A 259 -25.03 19.72 4.61
N ARG A 260 -25.00 20.66 5.56
CA ARG A 260 -25.76 21.91 5.49
C ARG A 260 -24.79 23.07 5.54
N THR A 261 -25.09 24.14 4.80
CA THR A 261 -24.35 25.39 5.03
C THR A 261 -24.66 25.91 6.44
N PRO A 262 -23.72 26.63 7.10
CA PRO A 262 -23.98 27.24 8.40
C PRO A 262 -25.26 28.08 8.45
N ALA A 263 -25.55 28.82 7.37
CA ALA A 263 -26.77 29.62 7.26
C ALA A 263 -28.03 28.77 7.25
N HIS A 264 -28.04 27.67 6.49
CA HIS A 264 -29.18 26.78 6.41
C HIS A 264 -29.40 26.01 7.72
N SER A 265 -28.33 25.63 8.43
CA SER A 265 -28.47 25.01 9.76
C SER A 265 -29.21 25.93 10.73
N VAL A 266 -28.82 27.21 10.80
CA VAL A 266 -29.49 28.20 11.65
C VAL A 266 -30.96 28.40 11.24
N GLU A 267 -31.26 28.39 9.94
CA GLU A 267 -32.62 28.54 9.41
C GLU A 267 -33.55 27.41 9.88
N VAL A 268 -33.04 26.17 9.97
CA VAL A 268 -33.82 25.00 10.41
C VAL A 268 -33.76 24.78 11.93
N GLY A 269 -33.26 25.76 12.70
CA GLY A 269 -33.22 25.73 14.17
C GLY A 269 -31.97 25.07 14.76
N GLY A 270 -30.99 24.73 13.93
CA GLY A 270 -29.66 24.24 14.35
C GLY A 270 -28.68 25.37 14.71
N SER A 271 -27.40 25.00 14.84
CA SER A 271 -26.31 25.93 15.14
C SER A 271 -25.41 26.08 13.92
N ALA A 272 -24.88 27.29 13.67
CA ALA A 272 -23.95 27.54 12.58
C ALA A 272 -22.68 26.66 12.61
N ASN A 273 -22.37 26.03 13.74
CA ASN A 273 -21.22 25.15 13.96
C ASN A 273 -21.63 23.73 14.40
N ASP A 274 -22.81 23.25 14.01
CA ASP A 274 -23.21 21.88 14.31
C ASP A 274 -22.51 20.86 13.38
N PRO A 275 -22.48 19.56 13.74
CA PRO A 275 -21.84 18.50 12.96
C PRO A 275 -22.21 18.43 11.47
N HIS A 276 -23.44 18.76 11.06
CA HIS A 276 -23.83 18.82 9.64
C HIS A 276 -23.09 19.92 8.88
N THR A 277 -22.68 21.01 9.55
CA THR A 277 -21.99 22.14 8.91
C THR A 277 -20.54 21.84 8.52
N CYS A 278 -19.99 20.73 9.00
CA CYS A 278 -18.67 20.24 8.61
C CYS A 278 -18.71 18.85 7.96
N GLY A 279 -19.89 18.33 7.65
CA GLY A 279 -20.05 17.01 7.06
C GLY A 279 -19.64 15.88 8.00
N ALA A 280 -20.00 15.98 9.28
CA ALA A 280 -19.68 14.99 10.29
C ALA A 280 -20.92 14.26 10.83
N ALA A 281 -22.09 14.46 10.22
CA ALA A 281 -23.34 13.89 10.69
C ALA A 281 -24.34 13.60 9.58
N SER A 282 -25.27 12.68 9.85
CA SER A 282 -26.38 12.31 8.97
C SER A 282 -27.67 12.13 9.77
N ASP A 283 -28.77 12.72 9.30
CA ASP A 283 -30.13 12.44 9.79
C ASP A 283 -30.73 11.34 8.93
N THR A 284 -31.01 10.19 9.54
CA THR A 284 -31.40 8.96 8.83
C THR A 284 -32.58 8.27 9.50
N PRO A 285 -33.82 8.73 9.26
CA PRO A 285 -35.03 8.11 9.81
C PRO A 285 -35.12 6.61 9.50
N GLY A 286 -35.68 5.85 10.45
CA GLY A 286 -35.76 4.39 10.39
C GLY A 286 -34.62 3.66 11.09
N ILE A 287 -33.55 4.37 11.47
CA ILE A 287 -32.43 3.80 12.22
C ILE A 287 -32.66 3.77 13.74
N GLU A 288 -33.71 4.40 14.25
CA GLU A 288 -33.98 4.60 15.68
C GLU A 288 -34.14 3.26 16.43
N ALA A 289 -34.63 2.22 15.72
CA ALA A 289 -34.79 0.88 16.27
C ALA A 289 -33.48 0.08 16.35
N VAL A 290 -32.39 0.53 15.71
CA VAL A 290 -31.09 -0.15 15.71
C VAL A 290 -30.38 0.09 17.04
N PRO A 291 -30.05 -0.95 17.84
CA PRO A 291 -29.33 -0.77 19.09
C PRO A 291 -27.97 -0.08 18.89
N GLU A 292 -27.55 0.74 19.86
CA GLU A 292 -26.25 1.45 19.80
C GLU A 292 -25.08 0.48 19.59
N ALA A 293 -25.07 -0.64 20.31
CA ALA A 293 -24.05 -1.69 20.14
C ALA A 293 -24.03 -2.29 18.72
N THR A 294 -25.11 -2.21 17.96
CA THR A 294 -25.13 -2.60 16.55
C THR A 294 -24.55 -1.47 15.70
N LEU A 295 -24.91 -0.22 15.93
CA LEU A 295 -24.30 0.93 15.24
C LEU A 295 -22.78 0.95 15.40
N GLU A 296 -22.29 0.73 16.61
CA GLU A 296 -20.85 0.73 16.94
C GLU A 296 -20.06 -0.33 16.15
N ARG A 297 -20.67 -1.49 15.85
CA ARG A 297 -20.07 -2.54 14.99
C ARG A 297 -19.86 -2.08 13.57
N PHE A 298 -20.72 -1.19 13.09
CA PHE A 298 -20.60 -0.52 11.79
C PHE A 298 -19.91 0.84 11.92
N GLY A 299 -19.24 1.11 13.05
CA GLY A 299 -18.54 2.37 13.22
C GLY A 299 -19.43 3.60 13.29
N LEU A 300 -20.68 3.44 13.64
CA LEU A 300 -21.63 4.52 13.77
C LEU A 300 -21.95 4.74 15.24
N THR A 301 -22.35 5.96 15.59
CA THR A 301 -22.85 6.26 16.93
C THR A 301 -23.91 7.35 16.90
N ARG A 302 -24.76 7.34 17.91
CA ARG A 302 -25.62 8.48 18.25
C ARG A 302 -24.89 9.40 19.22
N PRO A 303 -24.74 10.70 18.91
CA PRO A 303 -23.98 11.63 19.75
C PRO A 303 -24.56 11.78 21.16
N ILE A 304 -25.88 11.65 21.28
CA ILE A 304 -26.61 11.77 22.55
C ILE A 304 -27.46 10.51 22.73
N PRO A 305 -26.91 9.44 23.33
CA PRO A 305 -27.64 8.20 23.54
C PRO A 305 -28.88 8.42 24.41
N GLY A 306 -30.04 7.97 23.93
CA GLY A 306 -31.29 7.97 24.70
C GLY A 306 -32.15 9.24 24.60
N ASP A 307 -31.75 10.25 23.82
CA ASP A 307 -32.66 11.34 23.44
C ASP A 307 -33.48 10.92 22.20
N PRO A 308 -34.83 10.80 22.30
CA PRO A 308 -35.65 10.43 21.16
C PRO A 308 -35.58 11.42 19.99
N LYS A 309 -35.16 12.66 20.22
CA LYS A 309 -35.02 13.68 19.17
C LYS A 309 -33.75 13.53 18.33
N GLU A 310 -32.79 12.78 18.83
CA GLU A 310 -31.47 12.54 18.20
C GLU A 310 -31.32 11.07 17.78
N ALA A 311 -32.42 10.32 17.80
CA ALA A 311 -32.40 8.88 17.56
C ALA A 311 -32.02 8.51 16.12
N ASP A 312 -32.24 9.44 15.18
CA ASP A 312 -31.89 9.37 13.77
C ASP A 312 -30.61 10.17 13.41
N HIS A 313 -30.03 10.89 14.37
CA HIS A 313 -28.77 11.63 14.20
C HIS A 313 -27.57 10.70 14.36
N ILE A 314 -26.84 10.48 13.27
CA ILE A 314 -25.74 9.51 13.17
C ILE A 314 -24.41 10.20 12.87
N GLN A 315 -23.37 9.80 13.59
CA GLN A 315 -21.97 10.21 13.34
C GLN A 315 -21.06 8.99 13.28
N LEU A 316 -19.79 9.21 12.94
CA LEU A 316 -18.76 8.19 13.08
C LEU A 316 -18.49 7.90 14.56
N ALA A 317 -18.37 6.63 14.92
CA ALA A 317 -17.94 6.24 16.26
C ALA A 317 -16.55 6.83 16.57
N GLY A 318 -16.36 7.31 17.81
CA GLY A 318 -15.10 7.90 18.27
C GLY A 318 -14.88 9.36 17.85
N THR A 319 -15.77 9.96 17.05
CA THR A 319 -15.74 11.41 16.78
C THR A 319 -16.49 12.14 17.88
N ASN A 320 -15.81 12.50 18.97
CA ASN A 320 -16.40 13.20 20.10
C ASN A 320 -16.77 14.66 19.76
N GLY A 321 -17.84 14.90 19.00
CA GLY A 321 -18.54 16.20 18.84
C GLY A 321 -17.74 17.41 18.36
N SER A 322 -16.41 17.32 18.22
CA SER A 322 -15.50 18.43 17.93
C SER A 322 -15.02 18.44 16.48
N VAL A 323 -15.64 17.65 15.60
CA VAL A 323 -15.17 17.45 14.21
C VAL A 323 -15.15 18.77 13.42
N CYS A 324 -16.01 19.73 13.80
CA CYS A 324 -16.05 21.03 13.13
C CYS A 324 -15.02 22.06 13.65
N ALA A 325 -14.23 21.74 14.68
CA ALA A 325 -13.27 22.66 15.29
C ALA A 325 -11.86 22.49 14.67
N GLY A 326 -11.67 22.95 13.45
CA GLY A 326 -10.34 23.10 12.85
C GLY A 326 -9.54 24.21 13.53
N GLY A 327 -8.65 23.86 14.48
CA GLY A 327 -7.66 24.78 15.03
C GLY A 327 -7.01 24.33 16.35
N THR A 328 -6.10 23.36 16.29
CA THR A 328 -5.04 23.05 17.30
C THR A 328 -5.35 23.22 18.80
N SER A 329 -5.56 22.13 19.56
CA SER A 329 -4.80 21.79 20.80
C SER A 329 -5.42 20.66 21.65
N ALA A 330 -4.57 19.65 21.87
CA ALA A 330 -4.44 18.66 22.96
C ALA A 330 -5.50 18.42 24.07
N VAL A 331 -5.85 17.12 24.18
CA VAL A 331 -5.86 16.23 25.38
C VAL A 331 -6.83 16.52 26.55
N ASN A 332 -7.75 15.57 26.78
CA ASN A 332 -7.78 14.80 28.04
C ASN A 332 -8.42 13.42 27.85
N VAL A 333 -7.75 12.39 28.37
CA VAL A 333 -8.13 10.98 28.32
C VAL A 333 -9.18 10.67 29.39
N SER A 334 -10.23 9.94 29.02
CA SER A 334 -10.93 9.04 29.95
C SER A 334 -11.07 7.67 29.27
N LEU A 335 -10.57 6.64 29.95
CA LEU A 335 -10.59 5.25 29.53
C LEU A 335 -12.02 4.71 29.45
N GLY A 336 -12.35 4.08 28.33
CA GLY A 336 -13.53 3.27 28.13
C GLY A 336 -13.31 2.38 26.90
N SER A 337 -13.15 1.08 27.13
CA SER A 337 -13.13 0.04 26.10
C SER A 337 -14.38 0.12 25.24
N GLY A 338 -14.25 0.27 23.92
CA GLY A 338 -15.43 0.29 23.06
C GLY A 338 -15.10 0.51 21.60
N ALA A 339 -15.52 -0.47 20.79
CA ALA A 339 -15.70 -0.51 19.35
C ALA A 339 -15.44 0.78 18.56
N ALA A 340 -14.55 0.67 17.57
CA ALA A 340 -14.44 1.63 16.47
C ALA A 340 -14.43 0.85 15.16
N GLY A 341 -15.62 0.63 14.59
CA GLY A 341 -15.75 0.34 13.17
C GLY A 341 -15.67 1.63 12.33
N VAL A 342 -15.72 1.71 11.00
CA VAL A 342 -15.88 0.82 9.82
C VAL A 342 -16.82 1.51 8.84
N GLY A 343 -16.59 1.70 7.52
CA GLY A 343 -17.62 2.03 6.49
C GLY A 343 -17.55 1.38 5.10
N SER A 344 -18.48 0.44 4.80
CA SER A 344 -18.58 -0.54 3.68
C SER A 344 -17.38 -0.70 2.73
N GLY A 345 -16.66 -1.79 2.90
CA GLY A 345 -15.44 -2.08 2.18
C GLY A 345 -15.43 -3.56 1.85
N ASN A 346 -14.50 -3.95 1.00
CA ASN A 346 -14.40 -5.30 0.49
C ASN A 346 -14.09 -6.29 1.65
N PRO A 347 -15.00 -7.23 1.99
CA PRO A 347 -14.74 -8.23 3.03
C PRO A 347 -13.67 -9.24 2.60
N ASN A 348 -13.25 -9.21 1.33
CA ASN A 348 -12.13 -10.01 0.87
C ASN A 348 -10.82 -9.45 1.40
N VAL A 349 -9.93 -10.37 1.75
CA VAL A 349 -8.54 -10.11 2.11
C VAL A 349 -7.92 -9.15 1.10
N HIS A 350 -7.40 -8.03 1.58
CA HIS A 350 -6.72 -7.05 0.75
C HIS A 350 -5.46 -6.54 1.45
N LEU A 351 -4.53 -6.05 0.62
CA LEU A 351 -3.28 -5.50 1.10
C LEU A 351 -3.47 -4.04 1.49
N VAL A 352 -3.03 -3.70 2.69
CA VAL A 352 -3.09 -2.36 3.25
C VAL A 352 -1.73 -1.69 3.06
N PRO A 353 -1.65 -0.58 2.31
CA PRO A 353 -0.37 0.08 2.08
C PRO A 353 0.25 0.55 3.40
N LEU A 354 1.50 0.17 3.68
CA LEU A 354 2.25 0.72 4.80
C LEU A 354 2.80 2.07 4.40
N THR A 355 2.31 3.16 5.00
CA THR A 355 2.93 4.48 4.83
C THR A 355 4.31 4.46 5.48
N GLY A 356 5.39 4.59 4.69
CA GLY A 356 6.75 4.76 5.22
C GLY A 356 7.82 3.81 4.67
N GLY A 357 7.48 2.84 3.81
CA GLY A 357 8.50 2.18 2.98
C GLY A 357 9.12 3.18 2.00
N PRO A 358 10.37 2.99 1.52
CA PRO A 358 10.91 3.79 0.43
C PRO A 358 10.08 3.50 -0.83
N GLN A 359 8.98 4.23 -0.99
CA GLN A 359 8.36 4.42 -2.29
C GLN A 359 9.46 5.11 -3.11
N GLY A 360 10.03 4.38 -4.06
CA GLY A 360 10.95 4.95 -5.03
C GLY A 360 10.29 6.18 -5.62
N SER A 361 10.75 7.36 -5.19
CA SER A 361 10.38 8.65 -5.74
C SER A 361 10.51 8.54 -7.26
N LEU A 362 9.38 8.57 -7.95
CA LEU A 362 9.28 8.49 -9.40
C LEU A 362 9.93 9.73 -10.01
N PHE A 363 11.23 9.68 -10.22
CA PHE A 363 11.84 10.48 -11.28
C PHE A 363 11.30 9.93 -12.60
N ALA A 364 10.43 10.72 -13.24
CA ALA A 364 9.95 10.47 -14.58
C ALA A 364 11.13 10.46 -15.56
N PHE A 365 11.68 9.28 -15.83
CA PHE A 365 12.54 9.05 -16.99
C PHE A 365 11.65 8.76 -18.20
N THR A 366 11.51 9.75 -19.07
CA THR A 366 11.05 9.54 -20.45
C THR A 366 12.17 8.82 -21.21
N GLY A 367 12.08 7.50 -21.35
CA GLY A 367 13.06 6.71 -22.10
C GLY A 367 12.79 5.22 -22.04
N SER A 368 12.10 4.72 -23.06
CA SER A 368 11.90 3.35 -23.52
C SER A 368 12.50 2.19 -22.71
N GLY A 369 11.60 1.31 -22.24
CA GLY A 369 11.85 -0.12 -22.07
C GLY A 369 12.36 -0.56 -20.69
N LEU A 370 11.43 -0.81 -19.76
CA LEU A 370 11.43 -1.80 -18.64
C LEU A 370 10.20 -1.44 -17.76
N GLY A 371 9.14 -2.27 -17.78
CA GLY A 371 7.81 -1.93 -17.24
C GLY A 371 7.69 -1.95 -15.70
N PRO A 372 6.95 -1.00 -15.06
CA PRO A 372 6.83 -0.92 -13.60
C PRO A 372 5.48 -1.43 -13.05
N SER A 373 5.55 -2.31 -12.04
CA SER A 373 4.78 -2.31 -10.77
C SER A 373 3.29 -1.95 -10.68
N ALA A 374 2.48 -1.97 -11.75
CA ALA A 374 1.03 -1.99 -11.60
C ALA A 374 0.58 -3.41 -11.21
N ARG A 375 -0.20 -3.56 -10.13
CA ARG A 375 -0.88 -4.83 -9.80
C ARG A 375 -1.89 -5.11 -10.92
N TRP A 376 -1.48 -5.94 -11.88
CA TRP A 376 -2.33 -6.40 -12.98
C TRP A 376 -3.12 -7.62 -12.53
N ALA A 377 -4.34 -7.76 -13.04
CA ALA A 377 -5.21 -8.90 -12.72
C ALA A 377 -4.74 -10.23 -13.33
N ILE A 378 -3.84 -10.17 -14.32
CA ILE A 378 -3.20 -11.30 -14.98
C ILE A 378 -1.68 -11.05 -15.06
N PRO A 379 -0.85 -12.08 -15.34
CA PRO A 379 0.59 -11.90 -15.43
C PRO A 379 0.99 -10.76 -16.37
N TRP A 380 1.93 -9.93 -15.93
CA TRP A 380 2.41 -8.77 -16.69
C TRP A 380 2.86 -9.14 -18.12
N ALA A 381 3.47 -10.31 -18.30
CA ALA A 381 3.87 -10.82 -19.61
C ALA A 381 2.72 -10.79 -20.63
N VAL A 382 1.52 -11.20 -20.19
CA VAL A 382 0.31 -11.20 -21.02
C VAL A 382 -0.14 -9.77 -21.29
N VAL A 383 -0.27 -8.93 -20.25
CA VAL A 383 -0.70 -7.53 -20.41
C VAL A 383 0.22 -6.73 -21.32
N SER A 384 1.53 -6.91 -21.17
CA SER A 384 2.54 -6.26 -22.00
C SER A 384 2.39 -6.68 -23.47
N CYS A 385 2.04 -7.94 -23.70
CA CYS A 385 1.82 -8.46 -25.04
C CYS A 385 0.52 -7.93 -25.67
N GLU A 386 -0.54 -7.87 -24.88
CA GLU A 386 -1.87 -7.47 -25.34
C GLU A 386 -1.95 -5.97 -25.65
N SER A 387 -1.48 -5.11 -24.73
CA SER A 387 -1.67 -3.67 -24.84
C SER A 387 -0.44 -2.84 -24.50
N GLY A 388 0.65 -3.47 -24.06
CA GLY A 388 1.78 -2.76 -23.45
C GLY A 388 1.40 -2.03 -22.16
N GLY A 389 0.32 -2.45 -21.48
CA GLY A 389 -0.22 -1.80 -20.29
C GLY A 389 -1.03 -0.53 -20.56
N GLN A 390 -1.53 -0.34 -21.79
CA GLN A 390 -2.33 0.84 -22.17
C GLN A 390 -3.82 0.50 -22.29
N ASN A 391 -4.69 1.45 -21.93
CA ASN A 391 -6.12 1.32 -22.16
C ASN A 391 -6.45 1.69 -23.62
N THR A 392 -6.43 0.71 -24.53
CA THR A 392 -6.58 0.96 -25.97
C THR A 392 -8.03 0.76 -26.43
N LYS A 393 -8.41 1.52 -27.47
CA LYS A 393 -9.69 1.36 -28.18
C LYS A 393 -9.78 -0.01 -28.86
N PRO A 394 -10.98 -0.47 -29.28
CA PRO A 394 -11.15 -1.73 -29.97
C PRO A 394 -10.26 -1.82 -31.21
N ASN A 395 -9.58 -2.97 -31.35
CA ASN A 395 -8.87 -3.35 -32.56
C ASN A 395 -9.82 -4.01 -33.59
N ASP A 396 -9.28 -4.46 -34.73
CA ASP A 396 -10.07 -5.09 -35.80
C ASP A 396 -10.78 -6.40 -35.38
N LYS A 397 -10.40 -6.98 -34.22
CA LYS A 397 -11.02 -8.17 -33.63
C LYS A 397 -11.96 -7.83 -32.46
N THR A 398 -12.31 -6.55 -32.31
CA THR A 398 -13.12 -5.99 -31.22
C THR A 398 -12.56 -6.17 -29.82
N ALA A 399 -11.29 -6.57 -29.70
CA ALA A 399 -10.60 -6.62 -28.42
C ALA A 399 -10.19 -5.20 -27.99
N SER A 400 -10.51 -4.84 -26.75
CA SER A 400 -10.25 -3.50 -26.21
C SER A 400 -9.77 -3.52 -24.77
N GLY A 401 -9.29 -2.37 -24.29
CA GLY A 401 -8.87 -2.17 -22.91
C GLY A 401 -7.46 -2.69 -22.59
N TYR A 402 -7.09 -2.66 -21.30
CA TYR A 402 -5.76 -3.09 -20.85
C TYR A 402 -5.47 -4.57 -21.16
N TYR A 403 -6.50 -5.41 -21.12
CA TYR A 403 -6.39 -6.86 -21.24
C TYR A 403 -6.85 -7.41 -22.60
N GLN A 404 -7.16 -6.51 -23.56
CA GLN A 404 -7.63 -6.85 -24.91
C GLN A 404 -8.78 -7.88 -24.90
N ILE A 405 -9.81 -7.60 -24.10
CA ILE A 405 -10.99 -8.48 -23.99
C ILE A 405 -11.94 -8.13 -25.14
N THR A 406 -12.38 -9.14 -25.89
CA THR A 406 -13.34 -8.98 -27.00
C THR A 406 -14.74 -8.64 -26.49
N ASP A 407 -15.52 -7.88 -27.26
CA ASP A 407 -16.88 -7.47 -26.88
C ASP A 407 -17.79 -8.65 -26.50
N GLY A 408 -17.68 -9.78 -27.20
CA GLY A 408 -18.45 -10.98 -26.87
C GLY A 408 -18.06 -11.63 -25.54
N THR A 409 -16.79 -11.52 -25.14
CA THR A 409 -16.30 -11.99 -23.84
C THR A 409 -16.61 -10.98 -22.73
N TRP A 410 -16.58 -9.68 -23.07
CA TRP A 410 -16.91 -8.59 -22.18
C TRP A 410 -18.41 -8.55 -21.84
N ALA A 411 -19.29 -8.69 -22.85
CA ALA A 411 -20.73 -8.85 -22.72
C ALA A 411 -21.44 -7.81 -21.82
N GLY A 412 -21.00 -6.55 -21.87
CA GLY A 412 -21.63 -5.49 -21.06
C GLY A 412 -21.18 -5.47 -19.59
N TYR A 413 -20.07 -6.12 -19.23
CA TYR A 413 -19.62 -6.27 -17.85
C TYR A 413 -19.52 -4.93 -17.10
N GLY A 414 -20.04 -4.90 -15.87
CA GLY A 414 -20.09 -3.68 -15.05
C GLY A 414 -20.94 -2.55 -15.63
N GLY A 415 -21.82 -2.82 -16.61
CA GLY A 415 -22.67 -1.82 -17.25
C GLY A 415 -22.01 -1.06 -18.40
N TYR A 416 -20.77 -1.42 -18.78
CA TYR A 416 -20.05 -0.78 -19.87
C TYR A 416 -20.17 -1.61 -21.14
N PRO A 417 -20.47 -1.02 -22.32
CA PRO A 417 -20.65 -1.80 -23.54
C PRO A 417 -19.35 -2.45 -24.03
N GLU A 418 -18.19 -1.81 -23.78
CA GLU A 418 -16.86 -2.28 -24.22
C GLU A 418 -15.83 -2.09 -23.09
N ALA A 419 -14.81 -2.94 -23.05
CA ALA A 419 -13.85 -2.99 -21.94
C ALA A 419 -13.10 -1.67 -21.73
N TYR A 420 -12.64 -1.00 -22.80
CA TYR A 420 -11.85 0.22 -22.67
C TYR A 420 -12.62 1.42 -22.09
N LEU A 421 -13.95 1.39 -22.14
CA LEU A 421 -14.83 2.40 -21.55
C LEU A 421 -14.97 2.25 -20.03
N ALA A 422 -14.68 1.04 -19.52
CA ALA A 422 -14.77 0.74 -18.12
C ALA A 422 -13.53 1.24 -17.34
N PRO A 423 -13.69 1.71 -16.09
CA PRO A 423 -12.57 1.99 -15.21
C PRO A 423 -11.65 0.77 -15.06
N LYS A 424 -10.35 1.00 -14.84
CA LYS A 424 -9.35 -0.08 -14.72
C LYS A 424 -9.77 -1.16 -13.72
N ALA A 425 -10.32 -0.79 -12.56
CA ALA A 425 -10.77 -1.75 -11.54
C ALA A 425 -11.85 -2.73 -12.07
N VAL A 426 -12.76 -2.25 -12.94
CA VAL A 426 -13.79 -3.09 -13.56
C VAL A 426 -13.17 -4.04 -14.60
N GLN A 427 -12.20 -3.54 -15.37
CA GLN A 427 -11.43 -4.38 -16.29
C GLN A 427 -10.60 -5.44 -15.54
N ASP A 428 -9.98 -5.07 -14.41
CA ASP A 428 -9.21 -5.97 -13.54
C ASP A 428 -10.10 -7.09 -13.01
N ALA A 429 -11.31 -6.76 -12.50
CA ALA A 429 -12.27 -7.75 -12.02
C ALA A 429 -12.65 -8.76 -13.12
N LYS A 430 -12.90 -8.29 -14.35
CA LYS A 430 -13.23 -9.19 -15.46
C LYS A 430 -12.06 -10.06 -15.88
N ALA A 431 -10.86 -9.50 -15.97
CA ALA A 431 -9.66 -10.25 -16.32
C ALA A 431 -9.32 -11.31 -15.26
N HIS A 432 -9.52 -10.99 -13.97
CA HIS A 432 -9.38 -11.94 -12.88
C HIS A 432 -10.42 -13.07 -12.95
N GLU A 433 -11.69 -12.75 -13.22
CA GLU A 433 -12.75 -13.75 -13.44
C GLU A 433 -12.39 -14.71 -14.59
N LEU A 434 -11.91 -14.16 -15.72
CA LEU A 434 -11.48 -14.95 -16.88
C LEU A 434 -10.28 -15.86 -16.55
N LEU A 435 -9.30 -15.35 -15.82
CA LEU A 435 -8.15 -16.13 -15.38
C LEU A 435 -8.58 -17.27 -14.43
N ALA A 436 -9.44 -16.98 -13.46
CA ALA A 436 -9.91 -17.97 -12.49
C ALA A 436 -10.75 -19.08 -13.16
N THR A 437 -11.57 -18.73 -14.16
CA THR A 437 -12.49 -19.68 -14.80
C THR A 437 -11.88 -20.42 -16.00
N ARG A 438 -10.94 -19.80 -16.73
CA ARG A 438 -10.44 -20.31 -18.00
C ARG A 438 -8.92 -20.38 -18.06
N GLY A 439 -8.21 -20.02 -17.00
CA GLY A 439 -6.76 -19.86 -17.03
C GLY A 439 -6.35 -18.83 -18.08
N LEU A 440 -5.23 -19.08 -18.75
CA LEU A 440 -4.72 -18.21 -19.81
C LEU A 440 -5.37 -18.44 -21.18
N ASN A 441 -6.35 -19.34 -21.29
CA ASN A 441 -7.02 -19.66 -22.56
C ASN A 441 -7.55 -18.43 -23.34
N PRO A 442 -8.14 -17.40 -22.68
CA PRO A 442 -8.59 -16.20 -23.38
C PRO A 442 -7.48 -15.42 -24.10
N TRP A 443 -6.21 -15.63 -23.72
CA TRP A 443 -5.03 -14.93 -24.25
C TRP A 443 -4.09 -15.84 -25.05
N LEU A 444 -4.52 -17.07 -25.40
CA LEU A 444 -3.68 -18.00 -26.18
C LEU A 444 -3.29 -17.45 -27.55
N SER A 445 -4.10 -16.58 -28.15
CA SER A 445 -3.76 -15.99 -29.46
C SER A 445 -2.48 -15.15 -29.44
N SER A 446 -2.05 -14.70 -28.26
CA SER A 446 -0.83 -13.92 -28.06
C SER A 446 0.27 -14.74 -27.36
N GLU A 447 0.09 -16.05 -27.17
CA GLU A 447 1.02 -16.94 -26.46
C GLU A 447 2.44 -16.89 -27.03
N ALA A 448 2.59 -16.82 -28.35
CA ALA A 448 3.91 -16.71 -28.98
C ALA A 448 4.73 -15.51 -28.46
N CYS A 449 4.07 -14.48 -27.93
CA CYS A 449 4.69 -13.27 -27.42
C CYS A 449 4.91 -13.30 -25.89
N TRP A 450 4.13 -14.04 -25.10
CA TRP A 450 4.29 -14.11 -23.63
C TRP A 450 4.70 -15.49 -23.06
N GLY A 451 4.52 -16.59 -23.80
CA GLY A 451 4.72 -17.96 -23.30
C GLY A 451 6.14 -18.24 -22.82
N HIS A 452 7.13 -17.75 -23.56
CA HIS A 452 8.55 -17.85 -23.18
C HIS A 452 8.88 -17.16 -21.85
N GLN A 453 8.10 -16.14 -21.45
CA GLN A 453 8.30 -15.41 -20.19
C GLN A 453 7.68 -16.14 -19.01
N LEU A 454 6.67 -16.98 -19.25
CA LEU A 454 5.97 -17.77 -18.23
C LEU A 454 6.44 -19.23 -18.18
N GLY A 455 7.43 -19.62 -18.99
CA GLY A 455 7.93 -21.00 -19.06
C GLY A 455 6.94 -22.00 -19.66
N VAL A 456 5.92 -21.50 -20.36
CA VAL A 456 4.98 -22.31 -21.14
C VAL A 456 5.42 -22.22 -22.59
N SER A 457 6.17 -23.23 -23.03
CA SER A 457 6.53 -23.39 -24.45
C SER A 457 5.46 -24.24 -25.12
N ALA A 458 4.95 -23.75 -26.25
CA ALA A 458 4.01 -24.46 -27.12
C ALA A 458 4.57 -25.78 -27.69
#